data_AF-A0A972Z9W3-F1
#
_entry.id   AF-A0A972Z9W3-F1
#
_cell.length_a   1.000
_cell.length_b   1.000
_cell.length_c   1.000
_cell.angle_alpha   90.00
_cell.angle_beta   90.00
_cell.angle_gamma   90.00
#
_symmetry.space_group_name_H-M   'P 1'
#
loop_
_entity.id
_entity.type
_entity.pdbx_description
1 polymer ?
#
loop_
_entity_poly.entity_id
_entity_poly.type
_entity_poly.pdbx_seq_one_letter_code
_entity_poly.pdbx_strand_id
1 'polypeptide(L)' 'QEQVAKKLRTKKSAISRIENHAEDIRLSTLVNYAHAIGKNLHLEVV' A
#
# COMPACT_ATOMS: atom_id res chain seq x y z
N GLN A 1 9.05 -2.19 6.03
CA GLN A 1 8.56 -0.82 5.73
C GLN A 1 9.59 0.05 4.96
N GLU A 2 10.85 0.21 5.39
CA GLU A 2 11.81 1.17 4.76
C GLU A 2 12.05 0.97 3.25
N GLN A 3 12.23 -0.28 2.81
CA GLN A 3 12.44 -0.59 1.39
C GLN A 3 11.20 -0.31 0.53
N VAL A 4 10.01 -0.58 1.09
CA VAL A 4 8.73 -0.30 0.42
C VAL A 4 8.48 1.21 0.37
N ALA A 5 8.80 1.92 1.44
CA ALA A 5 8.76 3.37 1.50
C ALA A 5 9.66 4.01 0.42
N LYS A 6 10.88 3.47 0.25
CA LYS A 6 11.80 3.88 -0.82
C LYS A 6 11.23 3.64 -2.21
N LYS A 7 10.65 2.46 -2.47
CA LYS A 7 10.02 2.12 -3.76
C LYS A 7 8.83 3.03 -4.08
N LEU A 8 8.02 3.35 -3.06
CA LEU A 8 6.84 4.21 -3.18
C LEU A 8 7.14 5.70 -3.03
N ARG A 9 8.42 6.07 -2.86
CA ARG A 9 8.86 7.46 -2.62
C ARG A 9 8.03 8.16 -1.53
N THR A 10 7.79 7.44 -0.44
CA THR A 10 6.99 7.91 0.69
C THR A 10 7.71 7.66 2.01
N LYS A 11 7.13 8.09 3.12
CA LYS A 11 7.70 7.91 4.46
C LYS A 11 7.37 6.53 5.01
N LYS A 12 8.25 5.98 5.87
CA LYS A 12 7.97 4.75 6.65
C LYS A 12 6.62 4.83 7.39
N SER A 13 6.28 5.99 7.95
CA SER A 13 5.00 6.22 8.64
C SER A 13 3.78 6.12 7.71
N ALA A 14 3.93 6.47 6.42
CA ALA A 14 2.86 6.27 5.45
C ALA A 14 2.65 4.78 5.20
N ILE A 15 3.72 3.98 5.07
CA ILE A 15 3.61 2.51 4.96
C ILE A 15 2.96 1.92 6.21
N SER A 16 3.38 2.37 7.39
CA SER A 16 2.80 1.93 8.65
C SER A 16 1.30 2.23 8.74
N ARG A 17 0.83 3.37 8.19
CA ARG A 17 -0.59 3.69 8.12
C ARG A 17 -1.33 2.74 7.17
N ILE A 18 -0.75 2.43 6.00
CA ILE A 18 -1.34 1.48 5.04
C ILE A 18 -1.50 0.09 5.68
N GLU A 19 -0.53 -0.35 6.48
CA GLU A 19 -0.53 -1.70 7.07
C GLU A 19 -1.43 -1.81 8.32
N ASN A 20 -1.55 -0.74 9.13
CA ASN A 20 -2.20 -0.82 10.44
C ASN A 20 -3.52 -0.02 10.54
N HIS A 21 -3.82 0.85 9.58
CA HIS A 21 -4.98 1.76 9.58
C HIS A 21 -5.55 1.90 8.16
N ALA A 22 -5.85 0.76 7.54
CA ALA A 22 -6.33 0.71 6.16
C ALA A 22 -7.83 0.98 5.98
N GLU A 23 -8.57 1.28 7.07
CA GLU A 23 -10.03 1.37 7.01
C GLU A 23 -10.52 2.46 6.04
N ASP A 24 -9.81 3.59 5.98
CA ASP A 24 -10.05 4.67 5.02
C ASP A 24 -8.79 4.95 4.19
N ILE A 25 -8.65 4.22 3.09
CA ILE A 25 -7.53 4.39 2.17
C ILE A 25 -7.99 4.35 0.72
N ARG A 26 -7.37 5.21 -0.11
CA ARG A 26 -7.60 5.18 -1.56
C ARG A 26 -7.18 3.83 -2.12
N LEU A 27 -8.04 3.21 -2.92
CA LEU A 27 -7.73 1.96 -3.65
C LEU A 27 -6.44 2.08 -4.46
N SER A 28 -6.19 3.24 -5.09
CA SER A 28 -4.95 3.52 -5.82
C SER A 28 -3.69 3.35 -4.95
N THR A 29 -3.77 3.69 -3.67
CA THR A 29 -2.67 3.52 -2.72
C THR A 29 -2.41 2.05 -2.43
N LEU A 30 -3.48 1.26 -2.26
CA LEU A 30 -3.38 -0.20 -2.07
C LEU A 30 -2.80 -0.89 -3.33
N VAL A 31 -3.23 -0.47 -4.53
CA VAL A 31 -2.68 -0.97 -5.80
C VAL A 31 -1.19 -0.68 -5.92
N ASN A 32 -0.77 0.57 -5.68
CA ASN A 32 0.64 0.94 -5.73
C ASN A 32 1.46 0.17 -4.70
N TYR A 33 0.92 0.00 -3.49
CA TYR A 33 1.55 -0.79 -2.45
C TYR A 33 1.73 -2.26 -2.85
N ALA A 34 0.68 -2.90 -3.39
CA ALA A 34 0.75 -4.26 -3.91
C ALA A 34 1.85 -4.39 -4.98
N HIS A 35 1.90 -3.48 -5.95
CA HIS A 35 2.94 -3.48 -6.98
C HIS A 35 4.35 -3.32 -6.39
N ALA A 36 4.53 -2.45 -5.39
CA ALA A 36 5.83 -2.24 -4.74
C ALA A 36 6.38 -3.50 -4.04
N ILE A 37 5.48 -4.40 -3.60
CA ILE A 37 5.83 -5.70 -3.01
C ILE A 37 5.76 -6.87 -4.02
N GLY A 38 5.57 -6.60 -5.32
CA GLY A 38 5.53 -7.61 -6.37
C GLY A 38 4.23 -8.45 -6.38
N LYS A 39 3.12 -7.85 -5.97
CA LYS A 39 1.78 -8.47 -5.95
C LYS A 39 0.81 -7.65 -6.79
N ASN A 40 -0.27 -8.27 -7.24
CA ASN A 40 -1.39 -7.60 -7.90
C ASN A 40 -2.60 -7.62 -6.98
N LEU A 41 -3.28 -6.49 -6.84
CA LEU A 41 -4.52 -6.39 -6.07
C LEU A 41 -5.70 -6.74 -6.97
N HIS A 42 -6.47 -7.76 -6.60
CA HIS A 42 -7.76 -8.08 -7.21
C HIS A 42 -8.86 -7.69 -6.23
N LEU A 43 -9.86 -6.95 -6.72
CA LEU A 43 -11.04 -6.58 -5.95
C LEU A 43 -12.26 -7.20 -6.64
N GLU A 44 -13.04 -7.94 -5.86
CA GLU A 44 -14.30 -8.54 -6.28
C GLU A 44 -15.36 -8.13 -5.25
N VAL A 45 -16.55 -7.78 -5.73
CA VAL A 45 -17.70 -7.47 -4.88
C VAL A 45 -18.81 -8.42 -5.29
N VAL A 46 -19.22 -9.27 -4.35
CA VAL A 46 -20.29 -10.27 -4.49
C VAL A 46 -21.53 -9.87 -3.70
#